data_AF-A0AA43ZGQ0-F1
#
_entry.id   AF-A0AA43ZGQ0-F1
#
_cell.length_a   1.000
_cell.length_b   1.000
_cell.length_c   1.000
_cell.angle_alpha   90.00
_cell.angle_beta   90.00
_cell.angle_gamma   90.00
#
_symmetry.space_group_name_H-M   'P 1'
#
loop_
_entity.id
_entity.type
_entity.pdbx_description
1 polymer ?
#
loop_
_entity_poly.entity_id
_entity_poly.type
_entity_poly.pdbx_seq_one_letter_code
_entity_poly.pdbx_strand_id
1 'polypeptide(L)'
;MKRLKMTVKTAADGTATAFSPRATGKLHSIHYVEDGATAFADGVDFTVTAETTGETIWSEQNINASAARYPRAPTQSAAGAAALYAAGGTAVQDKIGLANDRIKIVVAQGGNAKVGHFIALID
;
A
#
# COMPACT_ATOMS: atom_id res chain seq x y z
N MET A 1 15.81 -2.64 8.47
CA MET A 1 14.77 -1.73 7.97
C MET A 1 15.30 -0.82 6.86
N LYS A 2 14.62 -0.80 5.71
CA LYS A 2 14.90 -0.05 4.48
C LYS A 2 13.69 0.81 4.12
N ARG A 3 13.94 1.97 3.52
CA ARG A 3 12.91 2.87 2.98
C ARG A 3 12.85 2.77 1.45
N LEU A 4 11.66 2.59 0.90
CA LEU A 4 11.36 2.69 -0.53
C LEU A 4 10.50 3.93 -0.76
N LYS A 5 10.92 4.82 -1.67
CA LYS A 5 10.13 6.00 -2.08
C LYS A 5 9.70 5.82 -3.52
N MET A 6 8.41 6.01 -3.77
CA MET A 6 7.80 6.01 -5.11
C MET A 6 7.16 7.38 -5.32
N THR A 7 7.57 8.09 -6.37
CA THR A 7 6.88 9.30 -6.82
C THR A 7 5.92 8.92 -7.92
N VAL A 8 4.65 9.26 -7.75
CA VAL A 8 3.57 8.88 -8.65
C VAL A 8 2.99 10.15 -9.24
N LYS A 9 2.97 10.24 -10.57
CA LYS A 9 2.34 11.33 -11.30
C LYS A 9 1.15 10.80 -12.08
N THR A 10 0.01 11.45 -11.95
CA THR A 10 -1.19 11.08 -12.70
C THR A 10 -1.11 11.53 -14.15
N ALA A 11 -1.79 10.79 -15.02
CA ALA A 11 -2.08 11.18 -16.38
C ALA A 11 -3.18 12.26 -16.41
N ALA A 12 -3.55 12.69 -17.62
CA ALA A 12 -4.57 13.73 -17.80
C ALA A 12 -5.97 13.30 -17.29
N ASP A 13 -6.24 11.99 -17.26
CA ASP A 13 -7.47 11.39 -16.75
C ASP A 13 -7.49 11.18 -15.22
N GLY A 14 -6.43 11.58 -14.52
CA GLY A 14 -6.32 11.43 -13.07
C GLY A 14 -5.91 10.02 -12.61
N THR A 15 -5.52 9.12 -13.52
CA THR A 15 -5.04 7.78 -13.17
C THR A 15 -3.52 7.71 -13.12
N ALA A 16 -2.97 6.78 -12.34
CA ALA A 16 -1.56 6.45 -12.38
C ALA A 16 -1.30 4.99 -12.02
N THR A 17 -0.23 4.41 -12.54
CA THR A 17 0.34 3.16 -12.02
C THR A 17 1.83 3.34 -11.80
N ALA A 18 2.32 2.94 -10.63
CA ALA A 18 3.73 3.01 -10.28
C ALA A 18 4.18 1.74 -9.53
N PHE A 19 5.48 1.50 -9.56
CA PHE A 19 6.10 0.32 -8.96
C PHE A 19 7.29 0.72 -8.09
N SER A 20 7.46 0.04 -6.97
CA SER A 20 8.72 0.11 -6.21
C SER A 20 9.83 -0.66 -6.93
N PRO A 21 11.12 -0.41 -6.60
CA PRO A 21 12.17 -1.39 -6.80
C PRO A 21 11.81 -2.71 -6.11
N ARG A 22 12.41 -3.83 -6.55
CA ARG A 22 12.23 -5.11 -5.87
C ARG A 22 12.72 -5.05 -4.43
N ALA A 23 11.97 -5.69 -3.54
CA ALA A 23 12.26 -5.75 -2.12
C ALA A 23 12.01 -7.14 -1.55
N THR A 24 12.79 -7.47 -0.54
CA THR A 24 12.64 -8.68 0.28
C THR A 24 12.60 -8.24 1.72
N GLY A 25 11.63 -8.75 2.49
CA GLY A 25 11.46 -8.43 3.90
C GLY A 25 9.98 -8.33 4.28
N LYS A 26 9.72 -7.80 5.47
CA LYS A 26 8.35 -7.62 5.98
C LYS A 26 7.93 -6.17 5.86
N LEU A 27 6.75 -5.91 5.30
CA LEU A 27 6.18 -4.57 5.23
C LEU A 27 5.80 -4.09 6.63
N HIS A 28 6.48 -3.05 7.10
CA HIS A 28 6.18 -2.42 8.38
C HIS A 28 5.00 -1.44 8.25
N SER A 29 5.14 -0.48 7.31
CA SER A 29 4.15 0.55 7.03
C SER A 29 4.29 1.12 5.61
N ILE A 30 3.23 1.77 5.15
CA ILE A 30 3.18 2.56 3.93
C ILE A 30 2.57 3.92 4.23
N HIS A 31 3.14 4.98 3.65
CA HIS A 31 2.73 6.36 3.86
C HIS A 31 2.47 7.00 2.52
N TYR A 32 1.32 7.66 2.37
CA TYR A 32 1.09 8.65 1.34
C TYR A 32 1.44 10.03 1.91
N VAL A 33 2.24 10.79 1.17
CA VAL A 33 2.61 12.16 1.46
C VAL A 33 2.24 13.03 0.27
N GLU A 34 1.46 14.06 0.52
CA GLU A 34 1.06 15.04 -0.47
C GLU A 34 2.27 15.82 -0.99
N ASP A 35 2.25 16.09 -2.30
CA ASP A 35 3.20 17.02 -2.87
C ASP A 35 2.81 18.46 -2.49
N GLY A 36 3.78 19.25 -2.03
CA GLY A 36 3.51 20.59 -1.49
C GLY A 36 3.01 21.63 -2.50
N ALA A 37 3.08 21.35 -3.80
CA ALA A 37 2.63 22.28 -4.85
C ALA A 37 1.58 21.66 -5.79
N THR A 38 1.67 20.35 -6.02
CA THR A 38 0.92 19.64 -7.06
C THR A 38 0.26 18.37 -6.53
N ALA A 39 -0.15 18.35 -5.26
CA ALA A 39 -0.85 17.24 -4.64
C ALA A 39 -2.00 16.68 -5.48
N PHE A 40 -2.30 15.39 -5.29
CA PHE A 40 -3.51 14.79 -5.83
C PHE A 40 -4.76 15.59 -5.42
N ALA A 41 -5.77 15.56 -6.28
CA ALA A 41 -7.05 16.17 -5.97
C ALA A 41 -7.73 15.47 -4.77
N ASP A 42 -8.52 16.22 -4.01
CA ASP A 42 -9.41 15.65 -3.00
C ASP A 42 -10.30 14.58 -3.62
N GLY A 43 -10.53 13.49 -2.89
CA GLY A 43 -11.26 12.35 -3.37
C GLY A 43 -10.39 11.28 -4.04
N VAL A 44 -9.07 11.34 -3.90
CA VAL A 44 -8.18 10.37 -4.56
C VAL A 44 -8.32 8.97 -3.98
N ASP A 45 -8.26 7.98 -4.86
CA ASP A 45 -8.39 6.56 -4.51
C ASP A 45 -7.05 5.83 -4.71
N PHE A 46 -6.70 4.97 -3.77
CA PHE A 46 -5.49 4.15 -3.82
C PHE A 46 -5.83 2.66 -3.79
N THR A 47 -5.19 1.91 -4.69
CA THR A 47 -5.09 0.45 -4.62
C THR A 47 -3.63 0.04 -4.70
N VAL A 48 -3.10 -0.43 -3.57
CA VAL A 48 -1.71 -0.85 -3.41
C VAL A 48 -1.67 -2.36 -3.17
N THR A 49 -0.86 -3.06 -3.96
CA THR A 49 -0.74 -4.52 -3.94
C THR A 49 0.72 -4.96 -4.03
N ALA A 50 1.02 -6.15 -3.53
CA ALA A 50 2.22 -6.88 -3.94
C ALA A 50 2.01 -7.33 -5.39
N GLU A 51 2.93 -6.98 -6.29
CA GLU A 51 2.72 -7.13 -7.72
C GLU A 51 2.56 -8.59 -8.13
N THR A 52 3.43 -9.46 -7.63
CA THR A 52 3.49 -10.85 -8.09
C THR A 52 2.39 -11.69 -7.45
N THR A 53 2.15 -11.51 -6.15
CA THR A 53 1.15 -12.31 -5.42
C THR A 53 -0.26 -11.74 -5.51
N GLY A 54 -0.41 -10.46 -5.85
CA GLY A 54 -1.69 -9.76 -5.83
C GLY A 54 -2.21 -9.45 -4.42
N GLU A 55 -1.42 -9.72 -3.37
CA GLU A 55 -1.83 -9.46 -1.99
C GLU A 55 -2.07 -7.96 -1.77
N THR A 56 -3.25 -7.62 -1.24
CA THR A 56 -3.62 -6.23 -0.96
C THR A 56 -2.80 -5.69 0.20
N ILE A 57 -2.09 -4.60 -0.05
CA ILE A 57 -1.32 -3.86 0.95
C ILE A 57 -2.16 -2.71 1.52
N TRP A 58 -2.81 -1.92 0.67
CA TRP A 58 -3.64 -0.80 1.09
C TRP A 58 -4.67 -0.51 0.01
N SER A 59 -5.96 -0.55 0.36
CA SER A 59 -7.05 -0.07 -0.50
C SER A 59 -7.86 0.94 0.27
N GLU A 60 -8.02 2.14 -0.27
CA GLU A 60 -8.76 3.21 0.38
C GLU A 60 -9.21 4.25 -0.62
N GLN A 61 -10.41 4.77 -0.41
CA GLN A 61 -11.08 5.70 -1.31
C GLN A 61 -11.25 7.05 -0.63
N ASN A 62 -11.41 8.10 -1.45
CA ASN A 62 -11.73 9.45 -1.01
C ASN A 62 -10.72 10.04 0.00
N ILE A 63 -9.43 9.87 -0.27
CA ILE A 63 -8.37 10.46 0.57
C ILE A 63 -8.20 11.94 0.22
N ASN A 64 -8.07 12.79 1.24
CA ASN A 64 -7.95 14.25 1.11
C ASN A 64 -6.72 14.81 1.83
N ALA A 65 -5.86 13.94 2.35
CA ALA A 65 -4.67 14.33 3.11
C ALA A 65 -3.63 13.20 3.12
N SER A 66 -2.40 13.57 3.44
CA SER A 66 -1.33 12.62 3.78
C SER A 66 -1.80 11.60 4.84
N ALA A 67 -1.49 10.31 4.64
CA ALA A 67 -1.99 9.23 5.48
C ALA A 67 -0.97 8.10 5.63
N ALA A 68 -0.97 7.46 6.80
CA ALA A 68 -0.12 6.31 7.11
C ALA A 68 -0.97 5.07 7.38
N ARG A 69 -0.54 3.92 6.87
CA ARG A 69 -1.13 2.61 7.16
C ARG A 69 -0.06 1.63 7.60
N TYR A 70 -0.46 0.71 8.48
CA TYR A 70 0.36 -0.38 9.00
C TYR A 70 -0.32 -1.72 8.68
N PRO A 71 -0.31 -2.15 7.42
CA PRO A 71 -1.09 -3.29 6.97
C PRO A 71 -0.62 -4.59 7.63
N ARG A 72 -1.55 -5.50 7.88
CA ARG A 72 -1.28 -6.83 8.41
C ARG A 72 -2.10 -7.86 7.64
N ALA A 73 -1.51 -9.03 7.44
CA ALA A 73 -2.18 -10.19 6.87
C ALA A 73 -2.68 -11.11 7.99
N PRO A 74 -3.86 -11.73 7.83
CA PRO A 74 -4.30 -12.78 8.74
C PRO A 74 -3.35 -13.98 8.67
N THR A 75 -3.06 -14.59 9.82
CA THR A 75 -2.33 -15.86 9.88
C THR A 75 -3.32 -17.02 9.99
N GLN A 76 -2.87 -18.21 9.59
CA GLN A 76 -3.74 -19.39 9.49
C GLN A 76 -2.97 -20.68 9.73
N SER A 77 -3.70 -21.73 10.10
CA SER A 77 -3.17 -23.08 10.19
C SER A 77 -2.82 -23.64 8.80
N ALA A 78 -2.16 -24.80 8.77
CA ALA A 78 -1.86 -25.50 7.52
C ALA A 78 -3.11 -25.89 6.70
N ALA A 79 -4.28 -25.97 7.34
CA ALA A 79 -5.57 -26.24 6.68
C ALA A 79 -6.29 -24.96 6.21
N GLY A 80 -5.69 -23.78 6.37
CA GLY A 80 -6.29 -22.49 6.00
C GLY A 80 -7.30 -21.94 7.01
N ALA A 81 -7.44 -22.55 8.20
CA ALA A 81 -8.28 -22.01 9.25
C ALA A 81 -7.59 -20.82 9.93
N ALA A 82 -8.30 -19.72 10.13
CA ALA A 82 -7.75 -18.52 10.76
C ALA A 82 -7.15 -18.83 12.14
N ALA A 83 -5.95 -18.31 12.40
CA ALA A 83 -5.36 -18.35 13.72
C ALA A 83 -6.01 -17.27 14.59
N LEU A 84 -6.52 -17.67 15.75
CA LEU A 84 -7.19 -16.79 16.71
C LEU A 84 -6.50 -16.92 18.07
N TYR A 85 -6.50 -15.86 18.89
CA TYR A 85 -5.98 -15.94 20.26
C TYR A 85 -6.79 -16.89 21.16
N ALA A 86 -8.08 -17.06 20.85
CA ALA A 86 -9.00 -18.00 21.47
C ALA A 86 -10.09 -18.42 20.47
N ALA A 87 -10.81 -19.50 20.73
CA ALA A 87 -11.89 -19.97 19.86
C ALA A 87 -12.97 -18.87 19.69
N GLY A 88 -13.29 -18.51 18.45
CA GLY A 88 -14.22 -17.41 18.12
C GLY A 88 -13.71 -16.01 18.47
N GLY A 89 -12.42 -15.87 18.84
CA GLY A 89 -11.81 -14.61 19.26
C GLY A 89 -11.19 -13.80 18.13
N THR A 90 -10.35 -12.82 18.51
CA THR A 90 -9.66 -11.92 17.58
C THR A 90 -8.62 -12.65 16.73
N ALA A 91 -8.59 -12.30 15.44
CA ALA A 91 -7.61 -12.83 14.49
C ALA A 91 -6.17 -12.45 14.89
N VAL A 92 -5.27 -13.42 14.80
CA VAL A 92 -3.83 -13.18 14.83
C VAL A 92 -3.43 -12.68 13.45
N GLN A 93 -2.73 -11.55 13.41
CA GLN A 93 -2.26 -10.95 12.17
C GLN A 93 -0.77 -10.64 12.26
N ASP A 94 -0.08 -10.71 11.14
CA ASP A 94 1.36 -10.44 11.03
C ASP A 94 1.67 -9.53 9.85
N LYS A 95 2.89 -9.03 9.77
CA LYS A 95 3.36 -8.18 8.65
C LYS A 95 3.36 -8.97 7.33
N ILE A 96 2.90 -8.28 6.29
CA ILE A 96 2.91 -8.77 4.92
C ILE A 96 4.35 -9.02 4.47
N GLY A 97 4.62 -10.19 3.90
CA GLY A 97 5.93 -10.56 3.39
C GLY A 97 6.10 -10.20 1.92
N LEU A 98 7.23 -9.61 1.57
CA LEU A 98 7.67 -9.42 0.19
C LEU A 98 8.91 -10.29 -0.04
N ALA A 99 8.94 -11.05 -1.13
CA ALA A 99 10.05 -11.92 -1.48
C ALA A 99 10.49 -11.66 -2.91
N ASN A 100 11.51 -10.81 -3.07
CA ASN A 100 11.95 -10.31 -4.38
C ASN A 100 10.79 -9.72 -5.22
N ASP A 101 9.82 -9.10 -4.55
CA ASP A 101 8.59 -8.59 -5.16
C ASP A 101 8.61 -7.06 -5.24
N ARG A 102 7.67 -6.48 -6.00
CA ARG A 102 7.44 -5.04 -6.08
C ARG A 102 6.12 -4.68 -5.43
N ILE A 103 6.06 -3.47 -4.89
CA ILE A 103 4.80 -2.85 -4.50
C ILE A 103 4.26 -2.13 -5.74
N LYS A 104 3.07 -2.51 -6.18
CA LYS A 104 2.30 -1.84 -7.23
C LYS A 104 1.33 -0.86 -6.60
N ILE A 105 1.34 0.38 -7.06
CA ILE A 105 0.39 1.43 -6.66
C ILE A 105 -0.44 1.78 -7.87
N VAL A 106 -1.77 1.72 -7.73
CA VAL A 106 -2.74 2.24 -8.68
C VAL A 106 -3.45 3.41 -8.01
N VAL A 107 -3.48 4.54 -8.71
CA VAL A 107 -4.19 5.76 -8.31
C VAL A 107 -5.34 5.98 -9.27
N ALA A 108 -6.51 6.31 -8.74
CA ALA A 108 -7.65 6.82 -9.50
C ALA A 108 -8.13 8.15 -8.91
N GLN A 109 -8.78 8.97 -9.73
CA GLN A 109 -9.32 10.28 -9.32
C GLN A 109 -8.28 11.27 -8.77
N GLY A 110 -6.99 11.09 -9.05
CA GLY A 110 -5.93 11.94 -8.50
C GLY A 110 -5.81 13.32 -9.17
N GLY A 111 -6.65 13.64 -10.16
CA GLY A 111 -6.63 14.90 -10.92
C GLY A 111 -5.54 14.94 -12.02
N ASN A 112 -5.67 15.89 -12.96
CA ASN A 112 -4.76 16.00 -14.10
C ASN A 112 -3.33 16.39 -13.68
N ALA A 113 -2.35 15.54 -14.03
CA ALA A 113 -0.91 15.81 -13.89
C ALA A 113 -0.45 16.17 -12.47
N LYS A 114 -1.13 15.62 -11.46
CA LYS A 114 -0.83 15.78 -10.03
C LYS A 114 0.19 14.74 -9.55
N VAL A 115 0.79 15.00 -8.39
CA VAL A 115 1.90 14.23 -7.84
C VAL A 115 1.60 13.83 -6.40
N GLY A 116 1.96 12.58 -6.08
CA GLY A 116 1.96 12.04 -4.73
C GLY A 116 3.20 11.21 -4.46
N HIS A 117 3.59 11.14 -3.19
CA HIS A 117 4.73 10.32 -2.77
C HIS A 117 4.26 9.19 -1.87
N PHE A 118 4.69 7.97 -2.21
CA PHE A 118 4.49 6.79 -1.37
C PHE A 118 5.80 6.35 -0.76
N ILE A 119 5.82 6.15 0.55
CA ILE A 119 6.99 5.71 1.30
C ILE A 119 6.64 4.40 2.00
N ALA A 120 7.29 3.31 1.60
CA ALA A 120 7.15 2.01 2.26
C ALA A 120 8.39 1.71 3.11
N LEU A 121 8.15 1.23 4.34
CA LEU A 121 9.18 0.78 5.27
C LEU A 121 9.17 -0.74 5.29
N ILE A 122 10.31 -1.35 4.96
CA ILE A 122 10.50 -2.81 4.92
C ILE A 122 11.52 -3.18 5.99
N ASP A 123 11.20 -4.13 6.85
CA ASP A 123 12.12 -4.62 7.90
C ASP A 123 13.30 -5.40 7.32
#